data_AF-A0A431MA26-F1
#
_entry.id   AF-A0A431MA26-F1
#
_cell.length_a   1.000
_cell.length_b   1.000
_cell.length_c   1.000
_cell.angle_alpha   90.00
_cell.angle_beta   90.00
_cell.angle_gamma   90.00
#
_symmetry.space_group_name_H-M   'P 1'
#
loop_
_entity.id
_entity.type
_entity.pdbx_description
1 polymer ?
#
loop_
_entity_poly.entity_id
_entity_poly.type
_entity_poly.pdbx_seq_one_letter_code
_entity_poly.pdbx_strand_id
1 'polypeptide(L)'
;MNAPMQQGLPHLPTEQEVALAKEGSRELSMVMTTKEDVQEISIRSEEGELQVVRLPKSAVQLLMDVLVNISMGNAVQVVPVHAEMTTQEAADLLMVSRPYLIKMLDEQKIEFRKVGTHRRIKYCDVLKFKESQETMRNAALDELATEAQELEMGYR
;
A
#
# COMPACT_ATOMS: atom_id res chain seq x y z
N MET A 1 8.78 20.61 1.26
CA MET A 1 8.80 20.06 2.63
C MET A 1 8.78 18.55 2.49
N ASN A 2 9.88 17.89 2.83
CA ASN A 2 9.97 16.43 2.79
C ASN A 2 9.34 15.94 4.08
N ALA A 3 8.19 15.27 4.01
CA ALA A 3 7.75 14.47 5.13
C ALA A 3 8.80 13.36 5.30
N PRO A 4 9.52 13.28 6.42
CA PRO A 4 10.43 12.19 6.63
C PRO A 4 9.59 10.92 6.79
N MET A 5 9.96 9.82 6.13
CA MET A 5 9.51 8.47 6.50
C MET A 5 10.04 8.05 7.91
N GLN A 6 10.30 9.01 8.80
CA GLN A 6 10.76 8.83 10.18
C GLN A 6 9.59 8.78 11.19
N GLN A 7 8.42 8.30 10.79
CA GLN A 7 7.57 7.66 11.79
C GLN A 7 8.09 6.24 11.92
N GLY A 8 8.48 5.84 13.13
CA GLY A 8 9.22 4.61 13.40
C GLY A 8 8.66 3.38 12.69
N LEU A 9 9.49 2.34 12.58
CA LEU A 9 9.10 1.04 12.01
C LEU A 9 7.69 0.66 12.51
N PRO A 10 6.74 0.36 11.60
CA PRO A 10 5.40 -0.04 11.98
C PRO A 10 5.48 -1.18 13.00
N HIS A 11 4.91 -0.97 14.19
CA HIS A 11 4.89 -1.98 15.24
C HIS A 11 3.93 -3.11 14.82
N LEU A 12 4.34 -4.36 15.04
CA LEU A 12 3.48 -5.51 14.82
C LEU A 12 2.32 -5.49 15.82
N PRO A 13 1.06 -5.62 15.38
CA PRO A 13 -0.06 -5.54 16.30
C PRO A 13 -0.01 -6.65 17.35
N THR A 14 -0.39 -6.31 18.58
CA THR A 14 -0.58 -7.25 19.69
C THR A 14 -1.77 -8.18 19.41
N GLU A 15 -1.84 -9.33 20.09
CA GLU A 15 -2.99 -10.24 19.97
C GLU A 15 -4.32 -9.56 20.29
N GLN A 16 -4.31 -8.60 21.23
CA GLN A 16 -5.48 -7.81 21.58
C GLN A 16 -5.90 -6.89 20.43
N GLU A 17 -4.95 -6.19 19.79
CA GLU A 17 -5.23 -5.33 18.64
C GLU A 17 -5.72 -6.14 17.44
N VAL A 18 -5.15 -7.32 17.19
CA VAL A 18 -5.60 -8.26 16.15
C VAL A 18 -7.06 -8.65 16.38
N ALA A 19 -7.42 -9.02 17.61
CA ALA A 19 -8.78 -9.43 17.96
C ALA A 19 -9.78 -8.27 17.79
N LEU A 20 -9.45 -7.07 18.30
CA LEU A 20 -10.28 -5.88 18.17
C LEU A 20 -10.45 -5.45 16.71
N ALA A 21 -9.39 -5.53 15.91
CA ALA A 21 -9.48 -5.17 14.49
C ALA A 21 -10.36 -6.13 13.69
N LYS A 22 -10.35 -7.42 14.05
CA LYS A 22 -11.23 -8.42 13.45
C LYS A 22 -12.71 -8.17 13.76
N GLU A 23 -13.02 -7.80 14.99
CA GLU A 23 -14.39 -7.44 15.39
C GLU A 23 -14.82 -6.12 14.74
N GLY A 24 -13.99 -5.08 14.86
CA GLY A 24 -14.27 -3.74 14.32
C GLY A 24 -14.43 -3.73 12.80
N SER A 25 -13.60 -4.46 12.04
CA SER A 25 -13.77 -4.57 10.58
C SER A 25 -15.10 -5.23 10.21
N ARG A 26 -15.50 -6.28 10.93
CA ARG A 26 -16.80 -6.95 10.71
C ARG A 26 -17.96 -6.01 11.01
N GLU A 27 -17.94 -5.31 12.14
CA GLU A 27 -18.99 -4.37 12.52
C GLU A 27 -19.11 -3.21 11.52
N LEU A 28 -17.98 -2.60 11.19
CA LEU A 28 -17.94 -1.49 10.25
C LEU A 28 -18.43 -1.92 8.85
N SER A 29 -18.16 -3.17 8.43
CA SER A 29 -18.56 -3.66 7.11
C SER A 29 -20.08 -3.74 6.95
N MET A 30 -20.81 -3.99 8.05
CA MET A 30 -22.27 -4.09 8.04
C MET A 30 -22.94 -2.73 7.85
N VAL A 31 -22.32 -1.66 8.36
CA VAL A 31 -22.89 -0.31 8.35
C VAL A 31 -22.47 0.55 7.14
N MET A 32 -21.43 0.14 6.41
CA MET A 32 -20.90 0.86 5.23
C MET A 32 -21.72 0.68 3.93
N THR A 33 -22.92 0.11 3.98
CA THR A 33 -23.77 -0.18 2.80
C THR A 33 -24.44 1.07 2.18
N THR A 34 -24.15 2.27 2.70
CA THR A 34 -24.81 3.50 2.27
C THR A 34 -24.19 4.11 1.00
N LYS A 35 -25.05 4.73 0.16
CA LYS A 35 -24.65 5.39 -1.10
C LYS A 35 -24.05 6.79 -0.91
N GLU A 36 -23.99 7.28 0.32
CA GLU A 36 -23.55 8.64 0.66
C GLU A 36 -22.02 8.79 0.61
N ASP A 37 -21.54 9.94 0.12
CA ASP A 37 -20.10 10.27 0.04
C ASP A 37 -19.49 10.65 1.40
N VAL A 38 -20.33 10.91 2.40
CA VAL A 38 -19.95 11.27 3.77
C VAL A 38 -20.57 10.27 4.74
N GLN A 39 -19.80 9.88 5.75
CA GLN A 39 -20.23 9.00 6.83
C GLN A 39 -20.11 9.74 8.16
N GLU A 40 -21.06 9.52 9.05
CA GLU A 40 -21.01 10.05 10.42
C GLU A 40 -20.63 8.91 11.38
N ILE A 41 -19.57 9.13 12.16
CA ILE A 41 -19.09 8.17 13.17
C ILE A 41 -19.20 8.83 14.54
N SER A 42 -19.75 8.12 15.51
CA SER A 42 -19.78 8.55 16.91
C SER A 42 -18.56 8.03 17.65
N ILE A 43 -17.76 8.92 18.21
CA ILE A 43 -16.60 8.61 19.03
C ILE A 43 -16.90 9.04 20.46
N ARG A 44 -16.53 8.20 21.43
CA ARG A 44 -16.64 8.56 22.85
C ARG A 44 -15.39 9.33 23.28
N SER A 45 -15.57 10.53 23.85
CA SER A 45 -14.49 11.31 24.44
C SER A 45 -14.03 10.73 25.77
N GLU A 46 -12.89 11.21 26.30
CA GLU A 46 -12.40 10.84 27.63
C GLU A 46 -13.40 11.18 28.75
N GLU A 47 -14.21 12.21 28.55
CA GLU A 47 -15.27 12.65 29.46
C GLU A 47 -16.54 11.78 29.37
N GLY A 48 -16.55 10.81 28.45
CA GLY A 48 -17.65 9.86 28.26
C GLY A 48 -18.75 10.34 27.31
N GLU A 49 -18.66 11.57 26.80
CA GLU A 49 -19.60 12.15 25.85
C GLU A 49 -19.44 11.53 24.45
N LEU A 50 -20.55 11.35 23.74
CA LEU A 50 -20.52 10.91 22.33
C LEU A 50 -20.40 12.13 21.42
N GLN A 51 -19.30 12.18 20.67
CA GLN A 51 -19.05 13.20 19.66
C GLN A 51 -19.23 12.61 18.26
N VAL A 52 -20.03 13.27 17.44
CA VAL A 52 -20.25 12.87 16.04
C VAL A 52 -19.20 13.54 15.15
N VAL A 53 -18.49 12.73 14.37
CA VAL A 53 -17.46 13.17 13.42
C VAL A 53 -17.89 12.78 12.01
N ARG A 54 -17.83 13.74 11.09
CA ARG A 54 -18.16 13.54 9.66
C ARG A 54 -16.89 13.26 8.89
N LEU A 55 -16.82 12.11 8.22
CA LEU A 55 -15.65 11.64 7.46
C LEU A 55 -16.02 11.36 6.00
N PRO A 56 -15.10 11.58 5.05
CA PRO A 56 -15.28 11.10 3.69
C PRO A 56 -15.41 9.57 3.66
N LYS A 57 -16.28 9.04 2.79
CA LYS A 57 -16.44 7.60 2.59
C LYS A 57 -15.11 6.89 2.31
N SER A 58 -14.24 7.51 1.51
CA SER A 58 -12.91 6.98 1.20
C SER A 58 -12.01 6.84 2.43
N ALA A 59 -12.12 7.73 3.42
CA ALA A 59 -11.36 7.63 4.67
C ALA A 59 -11.85 6.47 5.53
N VAL A 60 -13.17 6.23 5.57
CA VAL A 60 -13.75 5.08 6.30
C VAL A 60 -13.42 3.75 5.60
N GLN A 61 -13.40 3.73 4.27
CA GLN A 61 -12.92 2.59 3.50
C GLN A 61 -11.43 2.30 3.78
N LEU A 62 -10.58 3.34 3.82
CA LEU A 62 -9.18 3.16 4.19
C LEU A 62 -9.03 2.60 5.62
N LEU A 63 -9.85 3.06 6.57
CA LEU A 63 -9.87 2.50 7.92
C LEU A 63 -10.25 1.00 7.89
N MET A 64 -11.19 0.60 7.04
CA MET A 64 -11.52 -0.82 6.85
C MET A 64 -10.29 -1.63 6.41
N ASP A 65 -9.58 -1.15 5.39
CA ASP A 65 -8.40 -1.83 4.85
C ASP A 65 -7.29 -1.93 5.92
N VAL A 66 -7.13 -0.89 6.74
CA VAL A 66 -6.22 -0.89 7.89
C VAL A 66 -6.62 -1.96 8.90
N LEU A 67 -7.90 -2.01 9.30
CA LEU A 67 -8.39 -3.00 10.28
C LEU A 67 -8.26 -4.44 9.75
N VAL A 68 -8.51 -4.68 8.47
CA VAL A 68 -8.32 -6.00 7.84
C VAL A 68 -6.85 -6.42 7.94
N ASN A 69 -5.91 -5.53 7.60
CA ASN A 69 -4.49 -5.85 7.71
C ASN A 69 -4.05 -6.12 9.16
N ILE A 70 -4.49 -5.29 10.11
CA ILE A 70 -4.20 -5.50 11.54
C ILE A 70 -4.77 -6.85 11.99
N SER A 71 -5.99 -7.23 11.55
CA SER A 71 -6.60 -8.52 11.90
C SER A 71 -5.84 -9.74 11.36
N MET A 72 -4.98 -9.54 10.36
CA MET A 72 -4.09 -10.57 9.80
C MET A 72 -2.71 -10.58 10.47
N GLY A 73 -2.46 -9.71 11.44
CA GLY A 73 -1.16 -9.55 12.10
C GLY A 73 -0.18 -8.66 11.31
N ASN A 74 -0.64 -7.98 10.26
CA ASN A 74 0.21 -7.10 9.46
C ASN A 74 0.38 -5.75 10.16
N ALA A 75 1.60 -5.23 10.18
CA ALA A 75 1.83 -3.84 10.52
C ALA A 75 1.41 -2.94 9.35
N VAL A 76 0.78 -1.80 9.66
CA VAL A 76 0.19 -0.90 8.65
C VAL A 76 0.81 0.49 8.75
N GLN A 77 1.12 1.09 7.59
CA GLN A 77 1.59 2.46 7.48
C GLN A 77 0.84 3.18 6.36
N VAL A 78 0.30 4.36 6.67
CA VAL A 78 -0.33 5.22 5.67
C VAL A 78 0.73 6.16 5.10
N VAL A 79 1.02 6.02 3.80
CA VAL A 79 2.01 6.84 3.09
C VAL A 79 1.29 7.76 2.11
N PRO A 80 1.51 9.09 2.17
CA PRO A 80 0.97 10.00 1.16
C PRO A 80 1.45 9.62 -0.24
N VAL A 81 0.56 9.62 -1.22
CA VAL A 81 0.86 9.24 -2.62
C VAL A 81 1.99 10.09 -3.23
N HIS A 82 2.09 11.36 -2.82
CA HIS A 82 3.11 12.29 -3.26
C HIS A 82 4.36 12.33 -2.37
N ALA A 83 4.47 11.44 -1.38
CA ALA A 83 5.66 11.32 -0.58
C ALA A 83 6.85 10.96 -1.47
N GLU A 84 7.96 11.65 -1.25
CA GLU A 84 9.21 11.36 -1.93
C GLU A 84 10.00 10.32 -1.14
N MET A 85 10.43 9.29 -1.85
CA MET A 85 11.28 8.22 -1.37
C MET A 85 12.73 8.50 -1.75
N THR A 86 13.63 8.07 -0.90
CA THR A 86 15.04 7.86 -1.24
C THR A 86 15.18 6.68 -2.20
N THR A 87 16.33 6.60 -2.87
CA THR A 87 16.67 5.43 -3.68
C THR A 87 16.86 4.15 -2.86
N GLN A 88 16.98 4.23 -1.53
CA GLN A 88 17.03 3.03 -0.70
C GLN A 88 15.62 2.50 -0.49
N GLU A 89 14.72 3.34 0.04
CA GLU A 89 13.32 2.97 0.30
C GLU A 89 12.62 2.46 -0.96
N ALA A 90 12.86 3.10 -2.12
CA ALA A 90 12.29 2.63 -3.38
C ALA A 90 12.88 1.29 -3.86
N ALA A 91 14.16 1.00 -3.56
CA ALA A 91 14.78 -0.28 -3.91
C ALA A 91 14.24 -1.40 -3.01
N ASP A 92 14.08 -1.10 -1.72
CA ASP A 92 13.48 -2.01 -0.74
C ASP A 92 12.02 -2.33 -1.12
N LEU A 93 11.24 -1.32 -1.53
CA LEU A 93 9.85 -1.50 -1.99
C LEU A 93 9.75 -2.37 -3.26
N LEU A 94 10.70 -2.23 -4.18
CA LEU A 94 10.76 -3.03 -5.40
C LEU A 94 11.45 -4.39 -5.21
N MET A 95 11.95 -4.69 -4.00
CA MET A 95 12.72 -5.89 -3.69
C MET A 95 13.94 -6.09 -4.63
N VAL A 96 14.63 -5.00 -4.97
CA VAL A 96 15.84 -5.01 -5.81
C VAL A 96 17.03 -4.38 -5.10
N SER A 97 18.23 -4.61 -5.62
CA SER A 97 19.40 -3.90 -5.10
C SER A 97 19.36 -2.41 -5.46
N ARG A 98 19.83 -1.56 -4.55
CA ARG A 98 19.93 -0.11 -4.81
C ARG A 98 20.75 0.24 -6.06
N PRO A 99 21.89 -0.40 -6.36
CA PRO A 99 22.61 -0.16 -7.62
C PRO A 99 21.76 -0.46 -8.86
N TYR A 100 20.95 -1.52 -8.82
CA TYR A 100 20.03 -1.85 -9.90
C TYR A 100 18.96 -0.78 -10.09
N LEU A 101 18.35 -0.30 -8.99
CA LEU A 101 17.42 0.82 -9.07
C LEU A 101 18.09 2.07 -9.67
N ILE A 102 19.30 2.43 -9.24
CA ILE A 102 20.01 3.59 -9.78
C ILE A 102 20.18 3.46 -11.31
N LYS A 103 20.56 2.28 -11.80
CA LYS A 103 20.64 2.02 -13.25
C LYS A 103 19.30 2.26 -13.95
N MET A 104 18.19 1.77 -13.38
CA MET A 104 16.86 2.00 -13.94
C MET A 104 16.47 3.49 -13.98
N LEU A 105 16.86 4.26 -12.96
CA LEU A 105 16.62 5.71 -12.93
C LEU A 105 17.46 6.43 -13.99
N ASP A 106 18.72 6.02 -14.18
CA ASP A 106 19.59 6.58 -15.22
C ASP A 106 19.08 6.24 -16.64
N GLU A 107 18.43 5.08 -16.80
CA GLU A 107 17.67 4.68 -18.00
C GLU A 107 16.29 5.36 -18.13
N GLN A 108 15.91 6.26 -17.22
CA GLN A 108 14.63 6.97 -17.19
C GLN A 108 13.39 6.05 -17.14
N LYS A 109 13.54 4.81 -16.64
CA LYS A 109 12.42 3.87 -16.48
C LYS A 109 11.42 4.29 -15.39
N ILE A 110 11.86 5.10 -14.43
CA ILE A 110 11.05 5.65 -13.35
C ILE A 110 11.41 7.12 -13.22
N GLU A 111 10.40 7.98 -13.16
CA GLU A 111 10.60 9.42 -12.95
C GLU A 111 11.26 9.69 -11.60
N PHE A 112 12.23 10.61 -11.58
CA PHE A 112 12.85 11.09 -10.36
C PHE A 112 13.22 12.56 -10.49
N ARG A 113 13.41 13.22 -9.35
CA ARG A 113 14.03 14.54 -9.28
C ARG A 113 15.27 14.52 -8.42
N LYS A 114 16.14 15.52 -8.64
CA LYS A 114 17.31 15.74 -7.79
C LYS A 114 17.01 16.79 -6.72
N VAL A 115 17.43 16.50 -5.50
CA VAL A 115 17.47 17.43 -4.37
C VAL A 115 18.92 17.49 -3.91
N GLY A 116 19.62 18.55 -4.32
CA GLY A 116 21.08 18.60 -4.26
C GLY A 116 21.69 17.48 -5.10
N THR A 117 22.55 16.67 -4.48
CA THR A 117 23.18 15.51 -5.12
C THR A 117 22.35 14.22 -5.06
N HIS A 118 21.25 14.22 -4.29
CA HIS A 118 20.46 13.02 -4.05
C HIS A 118 19.26 12.93 -5.00
N ARG A 119 18.94 11.71 -5.44
CA ARG A 119 17.69 11.43 -6.17
C ARG A 119 16.53 11.24 -5.19
N ARG A 120 15.34 11.66 -5.61
CA ARG A 120 14.05 11.50 -4.94
C ARG A 120 13.02 11.01 -5.94
N ILE A 121 12.26 9.99 -5.55
CA ILE A 121 11.31 9.28 -6.42
C ILE A 121 9.96 9.36 -5.72
N LYS A 122 8.89 9.72 -6.43
CA LYS A 122 7.57 9.73 -5.79
C LYS A 122 7.10 8.31 -5.58
N TYR A 123 6.47 8.04 -4.43
CA TYR A 123 5.91 6.72 -4.11
C TYR A 123 4.98 6.20 -5.22
N CYS A 124 4.12 7.08 -5.77
CA CYS A 124 3.21 6.72 -6.87
C CYS A 124 3.92 6.21 -8.13
N ASP A 125 5.09 6.76 -8.45
CA ASP A 125 5.81 6.40 -9.68
C ASP A 125 6.51 5.05 -9.52
N VAL A 126 6.96 4.72 -8.29
CA VAL A 126 7.47 3.38 -7.95
C VAL A 126 6.37 2.33 -8.06
N LEU A 127 5.17 2.62 -7.55
CA LEU A 127 4.05 1.67 -7.62
C LEU A 127 3.59 1.40 -9.06
N LYS A 128 3.43 2.46 -9.88
CA LYS A 128 3.09 2.31 -11.31
C LYS A 128 4.10 1.45 -12.04
N PHE A 129 5.39 1.63 -11.76
CA PHE A 129 6.43 0.80 -12.33
C PHE A 129 6.29 -0.66 -11.92
N LYS A 130 6.07 -0.94 -10.62
CA LYS A 130 5.86 -2.29 -10.10
C LYS A 130 4.67 -2.98 -10.79
N GLU A 131 3.53 -2.31 -10.89
CA GLU A 131 2.34 -2.86 -11.56
C GLU A 131 2.60 -3.17 -13.04
N SER A 132 3.31 -2.29 -13.75
CA SER A 132 3.68 -2.54 -15.15
C SER A 132 4.58 -3.77 -15.30
N GLN A 133 5.50 -3.99 -14.35
CA GLN A 133 6.38 -5.15 -14.34
C GLN A 133 5.66 -6.45 -14.02
N GLU A 134 4.74 -6.42 -13.06
CA GLU A 134 3.88 -7.57 -12.77
C GLU A 134 3.02 -7.95 -13.98
N THR A 135 2.48 -6.95 -14.68
CA THR A 135 1.70 -7.15 -15.90
C THR A 135 2.54 -7.79 -17.01
N MET A 136 3.75 -7.27 -17.29
CA MET A 136 4.66 -7.84 -18.29
C MET A 136 5.11 -9.25 -17.91
N ARG A 137 5.40 -9.50 -16.63
CA ARG A 137 5.79 -10.81 -16.13
C ARG A 137 4.69 -11.84 -16.33
N ASN A 138 3.45 -11.49 -15.99
CA ASN A 138 2.31 -12.40 -16.15
C ASN A 138 2.06 -12.70 -17.63
N ALA A 139 2.13 -11.68 -18.50
CA ALA A 139 1.99 -11.89 -19.95
C ALA A 139 3.06 -12.84 -20.52
N ALA A 140 4.32 -12.72 -20.08
CA ALA A 140 5.39 -13.63 -20.51
C ALA A 140 5.19 -15.06 -19.99
N LEU A 141 4.64 -15.23 -18.78
CA LEU A 141 4.28 -16.56 -18.24
C LEU A 141 3.14 -17.20 -19.04
N ASP A 142 2.13 -16.42 -19.42
CA ASP A 142 1.01 -16.88 -20.25
C ASP A 142 1.48 -17.29 -21.65
N GLU A 143 2.42 -16.54 -22.24
CA GLU A 143 3.05 -16.87 -23.52
C GLU A 143 3.83 -18.19 -23.42
N LEU A 144 4.68 -18.34 -22.40
CA LEU A 144 5.42 -19.59 -22.16
C LEU A 144 4.49 -20.80 -21.91
N ALA A 145 3.39 -20.60 -21.19
CA ALA A 145 2.40 -21.65 -20.95
C ALA A 145 1.69 -22.05 -22.25
N THR A 146 1.36 -21.07 -23.10
CA THR A 146 0.76 -21.31 -24.41
C THR A 146 1.71 -22.08 -25.32
N GLU A 147 2.98 -21.66 -25.42
CA GLU A 147 4.00 -22.35 -26.20
C GLU A 147 4.22 -23.79 -25.71
N ALA A 148 4.27 -24.02 -24.39
CA ALA A 148 4.40 -25.36 -23.82
C ALA A 148 3.20 -26.26 -24.14
N GLN A 149 1.99 -25.70 -24.17
CA GLN A 149 0.76 -26.42 -24.55
C GLN A 149 0.74 -26.75 -26.04
N GLU A 150 1.19 -25.83 -26.90
CA GLU A 150 1.27 -26.02 -28.36
C GLU A 150 2.33 -27.05 -28.77
N LEU A 151 3.42 -27.15 -28.00
CA LEU A 151 4.51 -28.10 -28.23
C LEU A 151 4.24 -29.51 -27.65
N GLU A 152 3.01 -29.79 -27.20
CA GLU A 152 2.61 -31.05 -26.54
C GLU A 152 3.53 -31.45 -25.37
N MET A 153 4.14 -30.48 -24.68
CA MET A 153 4.92 -30.73 -23.47
C MET A 153 3.97 -30.98 -22.30
N GLY A 154 3.31 -32.14 -22.31
CA GLY A 154 2.33 -32.55 -21.33
C GLY A 154 2.93 -32.63 -19.93
N TYR A 155 2.63 -31.64 -19.09
CA TYR A 155 2.65 -31.83 -17.65
C TYR A 155 1.30 -32.38 -17.23
N ARG A 156 1.26 -33.69 -16.95
CA ARG A 156 0.18 -34.32 -16.17
C ARG A 156 0.43 -34.13 -14.69
#